data_AF-A0A965PK08-F1
#
_entry.id   AF-A0A965PK08-F1
#
_cell.length_a   1.000
_cell.length_b   1.000
_cell.length_c   1.000
_cell.angle_alpha   90.00
_cell.angle_beta   90.00
_cell.angle_gamma   90.00
#
_symmetry.space_group_name_H-M   'P 1'
#
loop_
_entity.id
_entity.type
_entity.pdbx_description
1 polymer ?
#
loop_
_entity_poly.entity_id
_entity_poly.type
_entity_poly.pdbx_seq_one_letter_code
_entity_poly.pdbx_strand_id
1 'polypeptide(L)'
;MKSLLKFLLLIALIANLGCQSTIAPGADPVIVTTQQVLEVSLGTVDKFLKFEYANRSKVSPGVSEAAEQLRKEFPPAFRLARGLLTTYKQSRTPENKKLLDDYVLMVKRMAVKAQEAK
;
A
#
# COMPACT_ATOMS: atom_id res chain seq x y z
N MET A 1 1.11 40.33 9.24
CA MET A 1 1.28 39.33 10.32
C MET A 1 0.05 38.45 10.58
N LYS A 2 -1.18 38.99 10.67
CA LYS A 2 -2.40 38.18 10.90
C LYS A 2 -2.68 37.10 9.83
N SER A 3 -2.25 37.31 8.58
CA SER A 3 -2.44 36.35 7.49
C SER A 3 -1.45 35.17 7.51
N LEU A 4 -0.21 35.38 7.96
CA LEU A 4 0.78 34.31 8.11
C LEU A 4 0.40 33.35 9.25
N LEU A 5 -0.14 33.88 10.34
CA LEU A 5 -0.60 33.09 11.48
C LEU A 5 -1.78 32.17 11.09
N LYS A 6 -2.71 32.67 10.26
CA LYS A 6 -3.83 31.88 9.72
C LYS A 6 -3.34 30.77 8.78
N PHE A 7 -2.30 31.03 7.99
CA PHE A 7 -1.73 30.05 7.07
C PHE A 7 -0.99 28.93 7.83
N LEU A 8 -0.23 29.28 8.87
CA LEU A 8 0.43 28.32 9.77
C LEU A 8 -0.57 27.45 10.54
N LEU A 9 -1.67 28.04 11.02
CA LEU A 9 -2.76 27.29 11.66
C LEU A 9 -3.47 26.32 10.70
N LEU A 10 -3.65 26.70 9.44
CA LEU A 10 -4.25 25.83 8.43
C LEU A 10 -3.33 24.64 8.10
N ILE A 11 -2.02 24.86 8.00
CA ILE A 11 -1.03 23.79 7.78
C ILE A 11 -0.97 22.85 8.99
N ALA A 12 -1.02 23.37 10.22
CA ALA A 12 -1.06 22.57 11.44
C ALA A 12 -2.35 21.74 11.58
N LEU A 13 -3.47 22.24 11.05
CA LEU A 13 -4.75 21.51 11.02
C LEU A 13 -4.72 20.35 10.01
N ILE A 14 -4.13 20.58 8.83
CA ILE A 14 -4.00 19.55 7.79
C ILE A 14 -2.98 18.48 8.21
N ALA A 15 -1.93 18.85 8.96
CA ALA A 15 -0.96 17.90 9.49
C ALA A 15 -1.57 16.91 10.52
N ASN A 16 -2.66 17.27 11.21
CA ASN A 16 -3.40 16.39 12.12
C ASN A 16 -4.50 15.57 11.45
N LEU A 17 -4.78 15.78 10.16
CA LEU A 17 -5.66 14.93 9.36
C LEU A 17 -4.94 13.73 8.74
N GLY A 18 -3.72 13.43 9.21
CA GLY A 18 -3.09 12.14 8.95
C GLY A 18 -4.04 11.06 9.43
N CYS A 19 -4.74 10.41 8.49
CA CYS A 19 -5.79 9.42 8.72
C CYS A 19 -5.34 8.37 9.73
N GLN A 20 -5.58 8.62 11.01
CA GLN A 20 -5.45 7.62 12.05
C GLN A 20 -6.65 6.71 11.87
N SER A 21 -6.47 5.68 11.05
CA SER A 21 -7.49 4.66 10.87
C SER A 21 -7.83 4.11 12.25
N THR A 22 -9.01 4.47 12.74
CA THR A 22 -9.45 4.16 14.09
C THR A 22 -9.72 2.66 14.12
N ILE A 23 -8.80 1.92 14.72
CA ILE A 23 -8.94 0.47 14.93
C ILE A 23 -10.07 0.29 15.95
N ALA A 24 -11.13 -0.42 15.57
CA ALA A 24 -12.25 -0.67 16.46
C ALA A 24 -11.78 -1.35 17.76
N PRO A 25 -12.34 -1.02 18.93
CA PRO A 25 -12.00 -1.69 20.18
C PRO A 25 -12.14 -3.21 20.06
N GLY A 26 -11.10 -3.96 20.45
CA GLY A 26 -11.06 -5.42 20.34
C GLY A 26 -10.65 -5.97 18.96
N ALA A 27 -10.44 -5.12 17.95
CA ALA A 27 -9.87 -5.55 16.69
C ALA A 27 -8.35 -5.75 16.80
N ASP A 28 -7.85 -6.81 16.16
CA ASP A 28 -6.42 -7.09 16.09
C ASP A 28 -5.72 -6.08 15.15
N PRO A 29 -4.79 -5.26 15.65
CA PRO A 29 -4.13 -4.23 14.85
C PRO A 29 -3.35 -4.79 13.66
N VAL A 30 -2.81 -6.01 13.77
CA VAL A 30 -2.07 -6.65 12.69
C VAL A 30 -3.02 -6.94 11.54
N ILE A 31 -4.18 -7.55 11.84
CA ILE A 31 -5.19 -7.87 10.83
C ILE A 31 -5.65 -6.61 10.11
N VAL A 32 -6.02 -5.56 10.87
CA VAL A 32 -6.55 -4.31 10.30
C VAL A 32 -5.51 -3.63 9.42
N THR A 33 -4.29 -3.46 9.94
CA THR A 33 -3.20 -2.79 9.21
C THR A 33 -2.84 -3.56 7.94
N THR A 34 -2.73 -4.89 8.02
CA THR A 34 -2.46 -5.73 6.86
C THR A 34 -3.55 -5.60 5.81
N GLN A 35 -4.82 -5.62 6.18
CA GLN A 35 -5.93 -5.46 5.22
C GLN A 35 -5.85 -4.13 4.49
N GLN A 36 -5.62 -3.04 5.22
CA GLN A 36 -5.45 -1.70 4.62
C GLN A 36 -4.26 -1.64 3.67
N VAL A 37 -3.11 -2.18 4.07
CA VAL A 37 -1.91 -2.19 3.21
C VAL A 37 -2.17 -2.96 1.94
N LEU A 38 -2.81 -4.13 2.02
CA LEU A 38 -3.14 -4.93 0.83
C LEU A 38 -4.11 -4.18 -0.09
N GLU A 39 -5.17 -3.59 0.45
CA GLU A 39 -6.15 -2.84 -0.33
C GLU A 39 -5.53 -1.64 -1.05
N VAL A 40 -4.76 -0.82 -0.33
CA VAL A 40 -4.04 0.32 -0.90
C VAL A 40 -3.03 -0.14 -1.96
N SER A 41 -2.28 -1.20 -1.69
CA SER A 41 -1.27 -1.72 -2.62
C SER A 41 -1.90 -2.20 -3.93
N LEU A 42 -3.00 -2.94 -3.85
CA LEU A 42 -3.74 -3.38 -5.03
C LEU A 42 -4.26 -2.18 -5.84
N GLY A 43 -4.88 -1.22 -5.18
CA GLY A 43 -5.38 -0.01 -5.84
C GLY A 43 -4.28 0.80 -6.51
N THR A 44 -3.11 0.93 -5.88
CA THR A 44 -1.97 1.66 -6.44
C THR A 44 -1.39 0.96 -7.66
N VAL A 45 -1.14 -0.35 -7.58
CA VAL A 45 -0.59 -1.12 -8.72
C VAL A 45 -1.58 -1.18 -9.87
N ASP A 46 -2.87 -1.43 -9.61
CA ASP A 46 -3.91 -1.43 -10.65
C ASP A 46 -3.99 -0.08 -11.38
N LYS A 47 -4.00 1.03 -10.64
CA LYS A 47 -3.99 2.38 -11.24
C LYS A 47 -2.74 2.63 -12.08
N PHE A 48 -1.57 2.20 -11.62
CA PHE A 48 -0.33 2.34 -12.38
C PHE A 48 -0.36 1.54 -13.68
N LEU A 49 -0.75 0.26 -13.62
CA LEU A 49 -0.82 -0.61 -14.80
C LEU A 49 -1.86 -0.12 -15.82
N LYS A 50 -3.00 0.41 -15.36
CA LYS A 50 -4.00 1.06 -16.24
C LYS A 50 -3.45 2.31 -16.91
N PHE A 51 -2.72 3.14 -16.16
CA PHE A 51 -2.05 4.32 -16.69
C PHE A 51 -1.02 3.95 -17.76
N GLU A 52 -0.10 3.01 -17.47
CA GLU A 52 0.92 2.59 -18.44
C GLU A 52 0.26 2.01 -19.69
N TYR A 53 -0.75 1.15 -19.55
CA TYR A 53 -1.43 0.55 -20.69
C TYR A 53 -2.10 1.60 -21.58
N ALA A 54 -2.78 2.58 -21.00
CA ALA A 54 -3.43 3.67 -21.73
C ALA A 54 -2.44 4.62 -22.43
N ASN A 55 -1.18 4.66 -21.96
CA ASN A 55 -0.15 5.58 -22.45
C ASN A 55 1.06 4.84 -23.03
N ARG A 56 0.92 3.57 -23.42
CA ARG A 56 2.04 2.67 -23.72
C ARG A 56 2.99 3.19 -24.80
N SER A 57 2.48 3.95 -25.77
CA SER A 57 3.29 4.58 -26.83
C SER A 57 3.97 5.89 -26.42
N LYS A 58 3.64 6.42 -25.23
CA LYS A 58 4.06 7.75 -24.73
C LYS A 58 4.92 7.67 -23.47
N VAL A 59 4.90 6.55 -22.75
CA VAL A 59 5.72 6.35 -21.56
C VAL A 59 7.16 5.95 -21.93
N SER A 60 8.11 6.22 -21.04
CA SER A 60 9.50 5.82 -21.24
C SER A 60 9.67 4.30 -21.12
N PRO A 61 10.73 3.71 -21.71
CA PRO A 61 11.02 2.27 -21.56
C PRO A 61 11.09 1.80 -20.10
N GLY A 62 11.61 2.64 -19.19
CA GLY A 62 11.70 2.31 -17.76
C GLY A 62 10.34 2.17 -17.09
N VAL A 63 9.33 2.96 -17.50
CA VAL A 63 7.95 2.82 -17.00
C VAL A 63 7.34 1.51 -17.49
N SER A 64 7.55 1.17 -18.77
CA SER A 64 7.09 -0.10 -19.34
C SER A 64 7.75 -1.31 -18.68
N GLU A 65 9.06 -1.24 -18.40
CA GLU A 65 9.79 -2.31 -17.69
C GLU A 65 9.26 -2.49 -16.26
N ALA A 66 9.04 -1.39 -15.54
CA ALA A 66 8.43 -1.44 -14.21
C ALA A 66 7.03 -2.07 -14.24
N ALA A 67 6.22 -1.75 -15.26
CA ALA A 67 4.90 -2.34 -15.45
C ALA A 67 4.96 -3.85 -15.73
N GLU A 68 5.88 -4.30 -16.59
CA GLU A 68 6.06 -5.73 -16.84
C GLU A 68 6.53 -6.50 -15.61
N GLN A 69 7.45 -5.93 -14.84
CA GLN A 69 7.87 -6.55 -13.58
C GLN A 69 6.68 -6.69 -12.60
N LEU A 70 5.88 -5.63 -12.45
CA LEU A 70 4.71 -5.65 -11.57
C LEU A 70 3.65 -6.65 -12.05
N ARG A 71 3.41 -6.78 -13.37
CA ARG A 71 2.49 -7.81 -13.92
C ARG A 71 2.91 -9.23 -13.53
N LYS A 72 4.22 -9.50 -13.51
CA LYS A 72 4.78 -10.81 -13.19
C LYS A 72 4.78 -11.09 -11.69
N GLU A 73 5.24 -10.14 -10.89
CA GLU A 73 5.61 -10.38 -9.49
C GLU A 73 4.49 -10.04 -8.50
N PHE A 74 3.67 -9.01 -8.79
CA PHE A 74 2.67 -8.53 -7.85
C PHE A 74 1.54 -9.55 -7.61
N PRO A 75 0.93 -10.20 -8.64
CA PRO A 75 -0.17 -11.13 -8.40
C PRO A 75 0.17 -12.32 -7.48
N PRO A 76 1.29 -13.07 -7.67
CA PRO A 76 1.63 -14.16 -6.76
C PRO A 76 1.97 -13.65 -5.34
N ALA A 77 2.71 -12.54 -5.22
CA ALA A 77 3.02 -11.93 -3.93
C ALA A 77 1.75 -11.53 -3.15
N PHE A 78 0.82 -10.88 -3.83
CA PHE A 78 -0.44 -10.43 -3.24
C PHE A 78 -1.32 -11.60 -2.77
N ARG A 79 -1.44 -12.65 -3.59
CA ARG A 79 -2.19 -13.86 -3.21
C ARG A 79 -1.59 -14.54 -1.99
N LEU A 80 -0.27 -14.65 -1.93
CA LEU A 80 0.43 -15.26 -0.79
C LEU A 80 0.23 -14.45 0.49
N ALA A 81 0.37 -13.13 0.44
CA ALA A 81 0.11 -12.27 1.60
C ALA A 81 -1.34 -12.39 2.11
N ARG A 82 -2.33 -12.50 1.20
CA ARG A 82 -3.73 -12.77 1.58
C ARG A 82 -3.91 -14.15 2.23
N GLY A 83 -3.22 -15.17 1.73
CA GLY A 83 -3.21 -16.50 2.32
C GLY A 83 -2.66 -16.46 3.74
N LEU A 84 -1.50 -15.83 3.93
CA LEU A 84 -0.87 -15.67 5.25
C LEU A 84 -1.73 -14.87 6.23
N LEU A 85 -2.46 -13.85 5.77
CA LEU A 85 -3.42 -13.13 6.61
C LEU A 85 -4.52 -14.08 7.11
N THR A 86 -4.99 -14.98 6.26
CA THR A 86 -6.00 -15.98 6.63
C THR A 86 -5.44 -16.97 7.65
N THR A 87 -4.22 -17.46 7.42
CA THR A 87 -3.51 -18.33 8.36
C THR A 87 -3.28 -17.65 9.72
N TYR A 88 -2.88 -16.39 9.73
CA TYR A 88 -2.71 -15.62 10.97
C TYR A 88 -4.02 -15.42 11.72
N LYS A 89 -5.12 -15.12 11.01
CA LYS A 89 -6.47 -15.02 11.60
C LYS A 89 -6.89 -16.29 12.35
N GLN A 90 -6.39 -17.45 11.91
CA GLN A 90 -6.71 -18.75 12.51
C GLN A 90 -5.81 -19.07 13.72
N SER A 91 -4.49 -18.90 13.61
CA SER A 91 -3.56 -19.35 14.65
C SER A 91 -3.07 -18.27 15.61
N ARG A 92 -2.94 -17.02 15.13
CA ARG A 92 -2.33 -15.87 15.85
C ARG A 92 -0.94 -16.13 16.44
N THR A 93 -0.19 -17.08 15.89
CA THR A 93 1.16 -17.40 16.40
C THR A 93 2.19 -16.34 16.00
N PRO A 94 3.24 -16.11 16.82
CA PRO A 94 4.32 -15.17 16.50
C PRO A 94 5.00 -15.47 15.16
N GLU A 95 5.17 -16.75 14.83
CA GLU A 95 5.80 -17.20 13.58
C GLU A 95 4.96 -16.80 12.36
N ASN A 96 3.64 -17.01 12.44
CA ASN A 96 2.72 -16.61 11.38
C ASN A 96 2.59 -15.09 11.27
N LYS A 97 2.66 -14.37 12.40
CA LYS A 97 2.72 -12.91 12.39
C LYS A 97 3.96 -12.43 11.64
N LYS A 98 5.14 -12.95 11.99
CA LYS A 98 6.40 -12.55 11.35
C LYS A 98 6.36 -12.83 9.84
N LEU A 99 5.91 -14.02 9.46
CA LEU A 99 5.80 -14.40 8.05
C LEU A 99 4.82 -13.48 7.30
N LEU A 100 3.68 -13.15 7.93
CA LEU A 100 2.74 -12.17 7.37
C LEU A 100 3.40 -10.80 7.16
N ASP A 101 4.07 -10.27 8.18
CA ASP A 101 4.73 -8.96 8.13
C ASP A 101 5.76 -8.88 6.99
N ASP A 102 6.58 -9.91 6.81
CA ASP A 102 7.61 -9.97 5.76
C ASP A 102 6.99 -9.88 4.35
N TYR A 103 5.90 -10.61 4.10
CA TYR A 103 5.22 -10.64 2.80
C TYR A 103 4.39 -9.38 2.55
N VAL A 104 3.76 -8.82 3.58
CA VAL A 104 3.05 -7.54 3.49
C VAL A 104 4.02 -6.41 3.15
N LEU A 105 5.22 -6.42 3.74
CA LEU A 105 6.26 -5.45 3.40
C LEU A 105 6.73 -5.59 1.94
N MET A 106 6.84 -6.82 1.42
CA MET A 106 7.15 -7.05 0.01
C MET A 106 6.06 -6.45 -0.92
N VAL A 107 4.78 -6.73 -0.65
CA VAL A 107 3.67 -6.17 -1.42
C VAL A 107 3.67 -4.64 -1.35
N LYS A 108 3.90 -4.06 -0.17
CA LYS A 108 4.02 -2.61 0.01
C LYS A 108 5.15 -2.00 -0.83
N ARG A 109 6.33 -2.65 -0.88
CA ARG A 109 7.45 -2.18 -1.71
C ARG A 109 7.11 -2.17 -3.20
N MET A 110 6.38 -3.17 -3.69
CA MET A 110 5.91 -3.18 -5.08
C MET A 110 4.95 -2.04 -5.37
N ALA A 111 4.05 -1.72 -4.43
CA ALA A 111 3.16 -0.56 -4.55
C ALA A 111 3.90 0.77 -4.52
N VAL A 112 4.94 0.90 -3.69
CA VAL A 112 5.83 2.08 -3.68
C VAL A 112 6.53 2.23 -5.03
N LYS A 113 7.08 1.16 -5.59
CA LYS A 113 7.68 1.17 -6.94
C LYS A 113 6.68 1.65 -8.00
N ALA A 114 5.42 1.21 -7.93
CA ALA A 114 4.36 1.65 -8.84
C ALA A 114 3.98 3.14 -8.64
N GLN A 115 4.12 3.67 -7.44
CA GLN A 115 3.89 5.08 -7.13
C GLN A 115 5.01 5.98 -7.67
N GLU A 116 6.26 5.52 -7.58
CA GLU A 116 7.47 6.26 -7.99
C GLU A 116 7.72 6.21 -9.51
N ALA A 117 7.17 5.22 -10.20
CA ALA A 117 7.31 5.07 -11.66
C ALA A 117 6.35 5.96 -12.48
N LYS A 118 5.53 6.79 -11.83
CA LYS A 118 4.63 7.77 -12.46
C LYS A 118 5.31 9.12 -12.59
#